data_AF-A0A8J3Q1F8-F1
#
_entry.id   AF-A0A8J3Q1F8-F1
#
_cell.length_a   1.000
_cell.length_b   1.000
_cell.length_c   1.000
_cell.angle_alpha   90.00
_cell.angle_beta   90.00
_cell.angle_gamma   90.00
#
_symmetry.space_group_name_H-M   'P 1'
#
loop_
_entity.id
_entity.type
_entity.pdbx_description
1 polymer ?
#
loop_
_entity_poly.entity_id
_entity_poly.type
_entity_poly.pdbx_seq_one_letter_code
_entity_poly.pdbx_strand_id
1 'polypeptide(L)'
;MSSSHDRPGGDPGDRFDELEAELRTLGETLHVPTPPPDATARAVRARLEAPAPQHARPRRSGLLRRPRLSPRKAVAAAAVFLAVLIGATPQGRAAVVSVLRFAGVEIRVGEPGPLPTGVPSPLPSDRRVTLDEARRAVAFPVAVPAALGEPSDVRVADGGRVVTLLWPGLRLDEYDGNLDVVFRKDLGEPWPEDVPTIRGWWIQQPHGVSYVPRGGAPQPEERVAGPTLIWQRDGVGFRLEGADKEEALRIANSTR
;
A
#
# COMPACT_ATOMS: atom_id res chain seq x y z
N MET A 1 -33.36 -5.22 -37.25
CA MET A 1 -33.85 -4.28 -36.20
C MET A 1 -33.20 -4.75 -34.90
N SER A 2 -31.94 -4.42 -34.64
CA SER A 2 -31.44 -3.17 -34.02
C SER A 2 -32.22 -2.78 -32.76
N SER A 3 -31.62 -2.97 -31.59
CA SER A 3 -31.81 -2.09 -30.44
C SER A 3 -30.56 -2.16 -29.55
N SER A 4 -29.69 -1.18 -29.79
CA SER A 4 -28.65 -0.71 -28.89
C SER A 4 -29.30 -0.20 -27.59
N HIS A 5 -28.74 -0.55 -26.43
CA HIS A 5 -29.01 0.16 -25.17
C HIS A 5 -27.71 0.79 -24.71
N ASP A 6 -27.53 2.00 -25.18
CA ASP A 6 -26.51 2.96 -24.78
C ASP A 6 -26.84 3.42 -23.35
N ARG A 7 -25.90 3.27 -22.41
CA ARG A 7 -26.04 3.81 -21.05
C ARG A 7 -25.46 5.22 -21.05
N PRO A 8 -26.22 6.27 -20.73
CA PRO A 8 -25.66 7.60 -20.61
C PRO A 8 -24.78 7.68 -19.35
N GLY A 9 -23.62 8.33 -19.47
CA GLY A 9 -22.77 8.65 -18.33
C GLY A 9 -23.52 9.61 -17.38
N GLY A 10 -23.69 9.18 -16.14
CA GLY A 10 -24.29 9.99 -15.07
C GLY A 10 -23.44 11.23 -14.78
N ASP A 11 -24.11 12.33 -14.48
CA ASP A 11 -23.47 13.59 -14.07
C ASP A 11 -22.64 13.34 -12.79
N PRO A 12 -21.40 13.83 -12.68
CA PRO A 12 -20.66 13.79 -11.41
C PRO A 12 -21.41 14.37 -10.21
N GLY A 13 -22.40 15.26 -10.42
CA GLY A 13 -23.32 15.73 -9.38
C GLY A 13 -24.20 14.62 -8.80
N ASP A 14 -24.77 13.77 -9.67
CA ASP A 14 -25.66 12.66 -9.27
C ASP A 14 -24.94 11.65 -8.37
N ARG A 15 -23.65 11.39 -8.63
CA ARG A 15 -22.84 10.49 -7.79
C ARG A 15 -22.57 11.06 -6.39
N PHE A 16 -22.52 12.40 -6.28
CA PHE A 16 -22.29 13.06 -5.00
C PHE A 16 -23.58 13.08 -4.17
N ASP A 17 -24.72 13.27 -4.82
CA ASP A 17 -26.04 13.23 -4.19
C ASP A 17 -26.41 11.79 -3.75
N GLU A 18 -26.04 10.79 -4.54
CA GLU A 18 -26.19 9.37 -4.19
C GLU A 18 -25.31 9.00 -2.98
N LEU A 19 -24.05 9.44 -2.95
CA LEU A 19 -23.16 9.28 -1.80
C LEU A 19 -23.69 9.99 -0.56
N GLU A 20 -24.23 11.20 -0.71
CA GLU A 20 -24.84 11.93 0.40
C GLU A 20 -26.07 11.20 0.98
N ALA A 21 -26.91 10.63 0.11
CA ALA A 21 -28.05 9.82 0.51
C ALA A 21 -27.62 8.52 1.23
N GLU A 22 -26.57 7.87 0.73
CA GLU A 22 -26.01 6.66 1.33
C GLU A 22 -25.39 6.93 2.70
N LEU A 23 -24.65 8.04 2.85
CA LEU A 23 -24.07 8.48 4.12
C LEU A 23 -25.13 8.88 5.15
N ARG A 24 -26.23 9.49 4.71
CA ARG A 24 -27.38 9.81 5.57
C ARG A 24 -28.05 8.55 6.10
N THR A 25 -28.27 7.58 5.22
CA THR A 25 -28.82 6.27 5.57
C THR A 25 -27.90 5.53 6.55
N LEU A 26 -26.59 5.59 6.34
CA LEU A 26 -25.60 5.03 7.27
C LEU A 26 -25.66 5.74 8.63
N GLY A 27 -25.78 7.07 8.66
CA GLY A 27 -25.95 7.84 9.89
C GLY A 27 -27.17 7.44 10.71
N GLU A 28 -28.26 7.04 10.05
CA GLU A 28 -29.50 6.57 10.70
C GLU A 28 -29.37 5.16 11.30
N THR A 29 -28.46 4.33 10.77
CA THR A 29 -28.21 2.96 11.27
C THR A 29 -27.16 2.89 12.38
N LEU A 30 -26.37 3.95 12.54
CA LEU A 30 -25.36 4.04 13.60
C LEU A 30 -26.02 4.33 14.95
N HIS A 31 -26.04 3.33 15.83
CA HIS A 31 -26.40 3.53 17.23
C HIS A 31 -25.28 4.27 17.95
N VAL A 32 -25.37 5.60 17.98
CA VAL A 32 -24.49 6.43 18.80
C VAL A 32 -25.06 6.47 20.22
N PRO A 33 -24.37 5.90 21.23
CA PRO A 33 -24.83 5.99 22.60
C PRO A 33 -24.93 7.48 22.97
N THR A 34 -26.14 7.91 23.32
CA THR A 34 -26.36 9.29 23.76
C THR A 34 -25.56 9.47 25.05
N PRO A 35 -24.54 10.34 25.08
CA PRO A 35 -23.79 10.55 26.31
C PRO A 35 -24.77 11.08 27.37
N PRO A 36 -24.65 10.68 28.65
CA PRO A 36 -25.58 11.08 29.69
C PRO A 36 -25.72 12.62 29.69
N PRO A 37 -26.94 13.15 29.47
CA PRO A 37 -27.13 14.56 29.14
C PRO A 37 -26.63 15.47 30.27
N ASP A 38 -26.71 14.99 31.50
CA ASP A 38 -26.24 15.64 32.71
C ASP A 38 -24.71 15.65 32.84
N ALA A 39 -24.02 14.58 32.45
CA ALA A 39 -22.55 14.54 32.47
C ALA A 39 -21.93 15.49 31.43
N THR A 40 -22.49 15.51 30.22
CA THR A 40 -22.02 16.38 29.14
C THR A 40 -22.39 17.84 29.39
N ALA A 41 -23.63 18.14 29.84
CA ALA A 41 -24.02 19.50 30.18
C ALA A 41 -23.23 20.06 31.36
N ARG A 42 -22.93 19.23 32.38
CA ARG A 42 -22.04 19.63 33.49
C ARG A 42 -20.61 19.86 33.02
N ALA A 43 -20.07 19.02 32.13
CA ALA A 43 -18.73 19.19 31.60
C ALA A 43 -18.60 20.46 30.75
N VAL A 44 -19.59 20.75 29.90
CA VAL A 44 -19.64 21.97 29.07
C VAL A 44 -19.84 23.21 29.93
N ARG A 45 -20.75 23.17 30.92
CA ARG A 45 -20.97 24.28 31.86
C ARG A 45 -19.74 24.53 32.72
N ALA A 46 -19.09 23.50 33.26
CA ALA A 46 -17.83 23.63 34.00
C ALA A 46 -16.71 24.20 33.14
N ARG A 47 -16.68 23.88 31.84
CA ARG A 47 -15.71 24.45 30.90
C ARG A 47 -15.97 25.92 30.57
N LEU A 48 -17.22 26.35 30.58
CA LEU A 48 -17.64 27.72 30.34
C LEU A 48 -17.55 28.60 31.61
N GLU A 49 -17.72 28.00 32.78
CA GLU A 49 -17.69 28.67 34.09
C GLU A 49 -16.32 28.65 34.76
N ALA A 50 -15.37 27.81 34.29
CA ALA A 50 -14.01 27.78 34.81
C ALA A 50 -13.28 29.11 34.56
N PRO A 51 -12.86 29.83 35.61
CA PRO A 51 -12.02 31.01 35.47
C PRO A 51 -10.64 30.62 34.94
N ALA A 52 -10.12 31.35 33.95
CA ALA A 52 -8.77 31.14 33.44
C ALA A 52 -7.72 31.27 34.56
N PRO A 53 -6.64 30.44 34.55
CA PRO A 53 -5.66 30.40 35.63
C PRO A 53 -4.92 31.74 35.77
N GLN A 54 -4.88 32.22 37.02
CA GLN A 54 -4.36 33.52 37.41
C GLN A 54 -2.83 33.42 37.58
N HIS A 55 -2.07 33.96 36.63
CA HIS A 55 -0.66 34.31 36.85
C HIS A 55 -0.53 35.82 37.07
N ALA A 56 0.21 36.18 38.11
CA ALA A 56 0.20 37.50 38.72
C ALA A 56 1.21 38.49 38.09
N ARG A 57 0.73 39.76 37.93
CA ARG A 57 1.43 41.08 37.89
C ARG A 57 2.10 41.55 36.57
N PRO A 58 2.29 42.88 36.33
CA PRO A 58 1.47 44.06 36.65
C PRO A 58 1.13 44.99 35.45
N ARG A 59 -0.01 45.68 35.62
CA ARG A 59 -0.53 46.97 35.09
C ARG A 59 -0.03 47.63 33.78
N ARG A 60 -1.03 47.71 32.86
CA ARG A 60 -1.43 48.81 31.94
C ARG A 60 -0.52 49.15 30.75
N SER A 61 -0.86 48.59 29.58
CA SER A 61 -1.05 49.32 28.31
C SER A 61 -1.45 48.35 27.18
N GLY A 62 -2.20 48.85 26.20
CA GLY A 62 -2.18 48.30 24.83
C GLY A 62 -3.12 47.13 24.53
N LEU A 63 -3.99 47.33 23.54
CA LEU A 63 -4.88 46.34 22.92
C LEU A 63 -4.13 45.02 22.59
N LEU A 64 -4.42 43.93 23.30
CA LEU A 64 -3.97 42.60 22.89
C LEU A 64 -5.06 41.93 22.06
N ARG A 65 -4.93 42.15 20.76
CA ARG A 65 -5.54 41.41 19.65
C ARG A 65 -5.41 39.92 19.94
N ARG A 66 -6.49 39.23 20.34
CA ARG A 66 -6.55 37.77 20.26
C ARG A 66 -6.19 37.40 18.81
N PRO A 67 -5.19 36.55 18.55
CA PRO A 67 -4.92 36.15 17.18
C PRO A 67 -6.14 35.34 16.74
N ARG A 68 -7.05 36.00 16.04
CA ARG A 68 -8.06 35.32 15.24
C ARG A 68 -7.24 34.53 14.23
N LEU A 69 -7.07 33.24 14.48
CA LEU A 69 -6.64 32.33 13.43
C LEU A 69 -7.59 32.63 12.28
N SER A 70 -7.03 33.00 11.12
CA SER A 70 -7.86 33.18 9.94
C SER A 70 -8.68 31.90 9.76
N PRO A 71 -9.91 31.97 9.23
CA PRO A 71 -10.72 30.78 9.02
C PRO A 71 -9.92 29.66 8.34
N ARG A 72 -8.98 30.02 7.44
CA ARG A 72 -8.00 29.12 6.81
C ARG A 72 -7.05 28.41 7.80
N LYS A 73 -6.52 29.11 8.81
CA LYS A 73 -5.66 28.51 9.85
C LYS A 73 -6.44 27.64 10.83
N ALA A 74 -7.69 28.00 11.13
CA ALA A 74 -8.57 27.18 11.96
C ALA A 74 -8.96 25.88 11.24
N VAL A 75 -9.27 25.96 9.93
CA VAL A 75 -9.51 24.79 9.07
C VAL A 75 -8.27 23.91 8.97
N ALA A 76 -7.08 24.50 8.76
CA ALA A 76 -5.83 23.73 8.73
C ALA A 76 -5.54 23.03 10.06
N ALA A 77 -5.75 23.70 11.20
CA ALA A 77 -5.58 23.10 12.51
C ALA A 77 -6.60 21.97 12.78
N ALA A 78 -7.85 22.14 12.35
CA ALA A 78 -8.88 21.11 12.44
C ALA A 78 -8.56 19.90 11.54
N ALA A 79 -8.04 20.14 10.32
CA ALA A 79 -7.61 19.08 9.41
C ALA A 79 -6.41 18.29 9.96
N VAL A 80 -5.42 18.98 10.54
CA VAL A 80 -4.27 18.33 11.21
C VAL A 80 -4.73 17.53 12.42
N PHE A 81 -5.63 18.09 13.24
CA PHE A 81 -6.18 17.39 14.40
C PHE A 81 -6.98 16.15 14.01
N LEU A 82 -7.79 16.26 12.94
CA LEU A 82 -8.54 15.13 12.39
C LEU A 82 -7.60 14.06 11.81
N ALA A 83 -6.54 14.46 11.10
CA ALA A 83 -5.53 13.55 10.60
C ALA A 83 -4.79 12.81 11.74
N VAL A 84 -4.49 13.49 12.84
CA VAL A 84 -3.90 12.89 14.04
C VAL A 84 -4.87 11.91 14.71
N LEU A 85 -6.15 12.26 14.81
CA LEU A 85 -7.18 11.37 15.40
C LEU A 85 -7.41 10.11 14.56
N ILE A 86 -7.45 10.25 13.23
CA ILE A 86 -7.54 9.11 12.31
C ILE A 86 -6.27 8.25 12.49
N GLY A 87 -5.07 8.84 12.40
CA GLY A 87 -3.82 8.09 12.57
C GLY A 87 -3.61 7.47 13.95
N ALA A 88 -4.32 7.91 14.99
CA ALA A 88 -4.20 7.41 16.36
C ALA A 88 -5.16 6.25 16.71
N THR A 89 -6.17 5.97 15.89
CA THR A 89 -7.11 4.85 16.11
C THR A 89 -6.66 3.59 15.37
N PRO A 90 -6.89 2.36 15.88
CA PRO A 90 -6.64 1.13 15.12
C PRO A 90 -7.35 1.13 13.76
N GLN A 91 -8.60 1.60 13.71
CA GLN A 91 -9.43 1.71 12.51
C GLN A 91 -8.93 2.80 11.54
N GLY A 92 -8.45 3.93 12.04
CA GLY A 92 -7.90 4.98 11.19
C GLY A 92 -6.45 4.72 10.74
N ARG A 93 -5.70 3.84 11.43
CA ARG A 93 -4.46 3.22 10.91
C ARG A 93 -4.76 2.18 9.84
N ALA A 94 -5.81 1.37 10.03
CA ALA A 94 -6.30 0.43 9.01
C ALA A 94 -6.80 1.13 7.73
N ALA A 95 -7.21 2.40 7.83
CA ALA A 95 -7.63 3.23 6.70
C ALA A 95 -6.47 3.91 5.95
N VAL A 96 -5.23 3.85 6.45
CA VAL A 96 -4.05 4.31 5.69
C VAL A 96 -3.59 3.15 4.81
N VAL A 97 -4.30 2.91 3.71
CA VAL A 97 -3.78 2.11 2.60
C VAL A 97 -2.65 2.92 1.98
N SER A 98 -1.43 2.75 2.49
CA SER A 98 -0.27 3.24 1.76
C SER A 98 -0.05 2.31 0.59
N VAL A 99 -0.25 2.85 -0.61
CA VAL A 99 0.02 2.16 -1.87
C VAL A 99 1.47 2.43 -2.20
N LEU A 100 2.38 1.56 -1.75
CA LEU A 100 3.76 1.64 -2.20
C LEU A 100 3.82 1.03 -3.59
N ARG A 101 3.96 1.89 -4.60
CA ARG A 101 4.34 1.48 -5.96
C ARG A 101 5.84 1.55 -6.06
N PHE A 102 6.48 0.40 -5.98
CA PHE A 102 7.93 0.32 -6.07
C PHE A 102 8.28 -0.80 -7.02
N ALA A 103 9.01 -0.47 -8.09
CA ALA A 103 9.45 -1.41 -9.11
C ALA A 103 8.32 -2.35 -9.51
N GLY A 104 7.27 -1.88 -10.19
CA GLY A 104 6.15 -2.76 -10.58
C GLY A 104 5.42 -3.51 -9.45
N VAL A 105 5.68 -3.32 -8.16
CA VAL A 105 4.92 -3.97 -7.07
C VAL A 105 4.01 -2.93 -6.42
N GLU A 106 2.73 -3.26 -6.31
CA GLU A 106 1.78 -2.54 -5.46
C GLU A 106 1.68 -3.25 -4.11
N ILE A 107 2.30 -2.67 -3.09
CA ILE A 107 2.09 -3.10 -1.72
C ILE A 107 0.93 -2.31 -1.15
N ARG A 108 -0.11 -3.00 -0.71
CA ARG A 108 -1.20 -2.45 0.10
C ARG A 108 -0.93 -2.81 1.55
N VAL A 109 -0.64 -1.79 2.33
CA VAL A 109 -0.38 -1.91 3.77
C VAL A 109 -1.72 -1.72 4.49
N GLY A 110 -2.17 -2.72 5.23
CA GLY A 110 -3.49 -2.76 5.87
C GLY A 110 -3.66 -3.99 6.78
N GLU A 111 -4.86 -4.58 6.85
CA GLU A 111 -5.01 -5.91 7.42
C GLU A 111 -4.45 -6.96 6.44
N PRO A 112 -3.60 -7.91 6.88
CA PRO A 112 -3.08 -8.95 6.00
C PRO A 112 -4.25 -9.83 5.57
N GLY A 113 -4.37 -10.07 4.26
CA GLY A 113 -5.32 -11.05 3.73
C GLY A 113 -5.04 -12.45 4.28
N PRO A 114 -6.05 -13.35 4.34
CA PRO A 114 -5.80 -14.74 4.71
C PRO A 114 -4.78 -15.36 3.75
N LEU A 115 -3.85 -16.17 4.28
CA LEU A 115 -2.90 -16.89 3.42
C LEU A 115 -3.68 -17.79 2.43
N PRO A 116 -3.36 -17.74 1.14
CA PRO A 116 -4.01 -18.60 0.16
C PRO A 116 -3.83 -20.07 0.49
N THR A 117 -4.90 -20.85 0.40
CA THR A 117 -4.91 -22.30 0.65
C THR A 117 -5.03 -23.12 -0.64
N GLY A 118 -5.28 -22.47 -1.78
CA GLY A 118 -5.39 -23.08 -3.09
C GLY A 118 -4.04 -23.38 -3.74
N VAL A 119 -4.07 -24.20 -4.80
CA VAL A 119 -2.92 -24.37 -5.69
C VAL A 119 -2.82 -23.10 -6.55
N PRO A 120 -1.66 -22.42 -6.58
CA PRO A 120 -1.52 -21.21 -7.39
C PRO A 120 -1.62 -21.52 -8.89
N SER A 121 -2.31 -20.65 -9.63
CA SER A 121 -2.22 -20.65 -11.09
C SER A 121 -0.81 -20.27 -11.57
N PRO A 122 -0.32 -20.91 -12.64
CA PRO A 122 0.89 -20.45 -13.34
C PRO A 122 0.71 -19.02 -13.84
N LEU A 123 1.81 -18.28 -13.97
CA LEU A 123 1.79 -16.99 -14.64
C LEU A 123 1.30 -17.15 -16.10
N PRO A 124 0.61 -16.16 -16.69
CA PRO A 124 0.14 -16.24 -18.07
C PRO A 124 1.27 -16.58 -19.04
N SER A 125 1.06 -17.50 -19.97
CA SER A 125 2.05 -17.90 -20.99
C SER A 125 3.43 -18.29 -20.42
N ASP A 126 3.47 -18.78 -19.18
CA ASP A 126 4.70 -19.22 -18.51
C ASP A 126 5.36 -20.38 -19.27
N ARG A 127 6.62 -20.19 -19.66
CA ARG A 127 7.39 -21.16 -20.43
C ARG A 127 8.84 -21.22 -19.97
N ARG A 128 9.40 -22.42 -19.95
CA ARG A 128 10.83 -22.65 -19.75
C ARG A 128 11.62 -22.23 -20.99
N VAL A 129 12.75 -21.58 -20.76
CA VAL A 129 13.69 -21.08 -21.78
C VAL A 129 15.13 -21.21 -21.30
N THR A 130 16.08 -20.96 -22.18
CA THR A 130 17.47 -20.69 -21.80
C THR A 130 17.64 -19.24 -21.34
N LEU A 131 18.72 -18.94 -20.61
CA LEU A 131 19.04 -17.58 -20.17
C LEU A 131 19.19 -16.61 -21.35
N ASP A 132 19.83 -17.05 -22.44
CA ASP A 132 20.03 -16.22 -23.62
C ASP A 132 18.73 -15.98 -24.40
N GLU A 133 17.80 -16.95 -24.40
CA GLU A 133 16.46 -16.74 -24.94
C GLU A 133 15.66 -15.77 -24.08
N ALA A 134 15.77 -15.83 -22.75
CA ALA A 134 15.12 -14.88 -21.85
C ALA A 134 15.59 -13.45 -22.14
N ARG A 135 16.91 -13.23 -22.24
CA ARG A 135 17.51 -11.94 -22.58
C ARG A 135 17.02 -11.36 -23.91
N ARG A 136 16.73 -12.21 -24.89
CA ARG A 136 16.17 -11.77 -26.19
C ARG A 136 14.67 -11.56 -26.16
N ALA A 137 13.96 -12.15 -25.22
CA ALA A 137 12.50 -12.15 -25.16
C ALA A 137 11.92 -10.96 -24.39
N VAL A 138 12.74 -10.22 -23.64
CA VAL A 138 12.28 -9.14 -22.76
C VAL A 138 12.92 -7.80 -23.12
N ALA A 139 12.29 -6.71 -22.67
CA ALA A 139 12.73 -5.34 -22.97
C ALA A 139 13.71 -4.75 -21.95
N PHE A 140 14.09 -5.52 -20.92
CA PHE A 140 14.95 -5.10 -19.83
C PHE A 140 16.19 -6.01 -19.70
N PRO A 141 17.31 -5.52 -19.15
CA PRO A 141 18.50 -6.34 -18.99
C PRO A 141 18.31 -7.40 -17.89
N VAL A 142 18.20 -8.67 -18.27
CA VAL A 142 18.11 -9.80 -17.32
C VAL A 142 19.44 -10.00 -16.61
N ALA A 143 19.43 -9.94 -15.28
CA ALA A 143 20.60 -9.99 -14.42
C ALA A 143 20.67 -11.28 -13.59
N VAL A 144 21.82 -11.95 -13.62
CA VAL A 144 22.09 -13.11 -12.76
C VAL A 144 22.96 -12.64 -11.59
N PRO A 145 22.49 -12.72 -10.33
CA PRO A 145 23.31 -12.36 -9.18
C PRO A 145 24.58 -13.21 -9.13
N ALA A 146 25.76 -12.57 -9.09
CA ALA A 146 27.03 -13.29 -9.10
C ALA A 146 27.19 -14.23 -7.89
N ALA A 147 26.50 -13.95 -6.78
CA ALA A 147 26.47 -14.78 -5.59
C ALA A 147 25.77 -16.15 -5.78
N LEU A 148 24.96 -16.31 -6.83
CA LEU A 148 24.15 -17.51 -7.07
C LEU A 148 24.66 -18.35 -8.26
N GLY A 149 25.40 -17.76 -9.18
CA GLY A 149 25.85 -18.45 -10.40
C GLY A 149 24.69 -18.80 -11.34
N GLU A 150 24.87 -19.80 -12.20
CA GLU A 150 23.86 -20.16 -13.19
C GLU A 150 22.57 -20.74 -12.56
N PRO A 151 21.38 -20.30 -13.01
CA PRO A 151 20.11 -20.83 -12.53
C PRO A 151 19.84 -22.25 -13.05
N SER A 152 19.11 -23.05 -12.28
CA SER A 152 18.68 -24.40 -12.65
C SER A 152 17.44 -24.42 -13.55
N ASP A 153 16.65 -23.35 -13.54
CA ASP A 153 15.54 -23.12 -14.46
C ASP A 153 15.37 -21.63 -14.75
N VAL A 154 15.03 -21.32 -15.99
CA VAL A 154 14.75 -19.96 -16.45
C VAL A 154 13.39 -19.99 -17.13
N ARG A 155 12.51 -19.06 -16.72
CA ARG A 155 11.16 -18.97 -17.26
C ARG A 155 10.84 -17.56 -17.69
N VAL A 156 10.03 -17.45 -18.73
CA VAL A 156 9.49 -16.17 -19.22
C VAL A 156 7.97 -16.27 -19.20
N ALA A 157 7.31 -15.25 -18.67
CA ALA A 157 5.86 -15.18 -18.59
C ALA A 157 5.31 -13.84 -19.10
N ASP A 158 3.99 -13.83 -19.32
CA ASP A 158 3.16 -12.74 -19.82
C ASP A 158 3.80 -11.96 -20.97
N GLY A 159 4.17 -12.68 -22.03
CA GLY A 159 4.75 -12.08 -23.23
C GLY A 159 6.09 -11.35 -23.00
N GLY A 160 6.88 -11.76 -22.00
CA GLY A 160 8.18 -11.15 -21.69
C GLY A 160 8.13 -10.08 -20.59
N ARG A 161 7.03 -10.00 -19.84
CA ARG A 161 6.88 -9.04 -18.74
C ARG A 161 7.59 -9.48 -17.47
N VAL A 162 7.73 -10.79 -17.24
CA VAL A 162 8.41 -11.37 -16.09
C VAL A 162 9.40 -12.43 -16.54
N VAL A 163 10.62 -12.37 -16.02
CA VAL A 163 11.60 -13.46 -16.04
C VAL A 163 11.69 -14.04 -14.64
N THR A 164 11.63 -15.36 -14.52
CA THR A 164 11.87 -16.06 -13.27
C THR A 164 13.13 -16.90 -13.40
N LEU A 165 14.08 -16.68 -12.50
CA LEU A 165 15.28 -17.50 -12.32
C LEU A 165 15.12 -18.35 -11.05
N LEU A 166 15.42 -19.64 -11.16
CA LEU A 166 15.27 -20.59 -10.04
C LEU A 166 16.62 -21.25 -9.71
N TRP A 167 16.85 -21.41 -8.40
CA TRP A 167 17.90 -22.25 -7.82
C TRP A 167 17.28 -23.17 -6.78
N PRO A 168 17.99 -24.19 -6.27
CA PRO A 168 17.51 -24.97 -5.14
C PRO A 168 17.13 -24.05 -3.96
N GLY A 169 15.83 -23.98 -3.64
CA GLY A 169 15.30 -23.19 -2.53
C GLY A 169 15.12 -21.69 -2.79
N LEU A 170 15.59 -21.15 -3.93
CA LEU A 170 15.53 -19.72 -4.22
C LEU A 170 14.78 -19.43 -5.52
N ARG A 171 14.02 -18.33 -5.50
CA ARG A 171 13.33 -17.79 -6.68
C ARG A 171 13.63 -16.31 -6.80
N LEU A 172 14.11 -15.89 -7.96
CA LEU A 172 14.26 -14.49 -8.32
C LEU A 172 13.30 -14.17 -9.47
N ASP A 173 12.40 -13.22 -9.26
CA ASP A 173 11.60 -12.63 -10.33
C ASP A 173 12.20 -11.29 -10.73
N GLU A 174 12.36 -11.09 -12.03
CA GLU A 174 12.78 -9.86 -12.67
C GLU A 174 11.69 -9.36 -13.61
N TYR A 175 11.45 -8.06 -13.62
CA TYR A 175 10.46 -7.42 -14.47
C TYR A 175 10.83 -5.95 -14.67
N ASP A 176 10.29 -5.33 -15.70
CA ASP A 176 10.51 -3.89 -15.93
C ASP A 176 9.90 -3.09 -14.77
N GLY A 177 10.75 -2.38 -14.03
CA GLY A 177 10.39 -1.62 -12.85
C GLY A 177 9.61 -0.34 -13.17
N ASN A 178 9.51 0.03 -14.45
CA ASN A 178 8.67 1.15 -14.91
C ASN A 178 7.24 0.73 -15.28
N LEU A 179 6.91 -0.56 -15.17
CA LEU A 179 5.58 -1.07 -15.52
C LEU A 179 4.49 -0.61 -14.54
N ASP A 180 3.24 -0.57 -15.04
CA ASP A 180 2.03 -0.71 -14.23
C ASP A 180 2.15 -1.94 -13.32
N VAL A 181 1.51 -1.92 -12.16
CA VAL A 181 1.51 -2.99 -11.14
C VAL A 181 1.60 -4.40 -11.75
N VAL A 182 2.63 -5.14 -11.37
CA VAL A 182 3.01 -6.51 -11.75
C VAL A 182 2.66 -7.48 -10.63
N PHE A 183 2.89 -7.09 -9.37
CA PHE A 183 2.50 -7.87 -8.20
C PHE A 183 1.72 -7.01 -7.22
N ARG A 184 0.64 -7.56 -6.66
CA ARG A 184 -0.05 -6.98 -5.50
C ARG A 184 0.26 -7.80 -4.25
N LYS A 185 0.49 -7.11 -3.14
CA LYS A 185 0.69 -7.72 -1.82
C LYS A 185 -0.17 -7.02 -0.78
N ASP A 186 -0.97 -7.77 -0.03
CA ASP A 186 -1.73 -7.26 1.11
C ASP A 186 -0.99 -7.66 2.40
N LEU A 187 -0.35 -6.69 3.07
CA LEU A 187 0.53 -6.93 4.21
C LEU A 187 -0.02 -6.29 5.48
N GLY A 188 0.20 -6.97 6.61
CA GLY A 188 -0.07 -6.51 7.97
C GLY A 188 1.17 -6.61 8.87
N GLU A 189 0.98 -6.52 10.19
CA GLU A 189 2.08 -6.71 11.15
C GLU A 189 2.66 -8.15 11.09
N PRO A 190 4.01 -8.33 11.11
CA PRO A 190 5.03 -7.28 11.15
C PRO A 190 5.14 -6.54 9.81
N TRP A 191 5.24 -5.21 9.90
CA TRP A 191 5.33 -4.35 8.72
C TRP A 191 6.65 -4.58 7.96
N PRO A 192 6.65 -4.41 6.62
CA PRO A 192 7.87 -4.46 5.83
C PRO A 192 8.94 -3.50 6.35
N GLU A 193 10.18 -3.96 6.36
CA GLU A 193 11.33 -3.14 6.74
C GLU A 193 11.93 -2.47 5.50
N ASP A 194 12.14 -1.16 5.55
CA ASP A 194 12.92 -0.44 4.54
C ASP A 194 14.39 -0.90 4.60
N VAL A 195 15.00 -1.06 3.44
CA VAL A 195 16.41 -1.37 3.23
C VAL A 195 17.06 -0.29 2.36
N PRO A 196 17.51 0.82 2.97
CA PRO A 196 17.99 1.98 2.22
C PRO A 196 19.24 1.69 1.36
N THR A 197 20.10 0.78 1.81
CA THR A 197 21.39 0.45 1.16
C THR A 197 21.24 -0.09 -0.25
N ILE A 198 20.10 -0.70 -0.58
CA ILE A 198 19.81 -1.23 -1.91
C ILE A 198 18.55 -0.62 -2.52
N ARG A 199 17.95 0.38 -1.86
CA ARG A 199 16.64 0.94 -2.18
C ARG A 199 15.62 -0.20 -2.33
N GLY A 200 15.31 -0.88 -1.23
CA GLY A 200 14.46 -2.05 -1.25
C GLY A 200 13.63 -2.20 0.01
N TRP A 201 12.79 -3.23 0.03
CA TRP A 201 11.90 -3.57 1.15
C TRP A 201 12.05 -5.05 1.48
N TRP A 202 12.16 -5.33 2.76
CA TRP A 202 12.19 -6.68 3.31
C TRP A 202 10.82 -7.03 3.91
N ILE A 203 10.27 -8.17 3.52
CA ILE A 203 9.03 -8.71 4.07
C ILE A 203 9.41 -9.99 4.82
N GLN A 204 9.22 -10.00 6.14
CA GLN A 204 9.71 -11.04 7.04
C GLN A 204 8.78 -12.26 7.03
N GLN A 205 7.48 -11.99 6.94
CA GLN A 205 6.42 -12.97 7.09
C GLN A 205 6.07 -13.63 5.76
N PRO A 206 5.56 -14.88 5.81
CA PRO A 206 4.81 -15.42 4.71
C PRO A 206 3.62 -14.52 4.36
N HIS A 207 3.37 -14.32 3.07
CA HIS A 207 2.33 -13.41 2.60
C HIS A 207 1.74 -13.88 1.27
N GLY A 208 0.53 -13.44 0.99
CA GLY A 208 -0.09 -13.58 -0.32
C GLY A 208 0.63 -12.72 -1.36
N VAL A 209 0.83 -13.28 -2.56
CA VAL A 209 1.28 -12.57 -3.75
C VAL A 209 0.37 -12.86 -4.93
N SER A 210 -0.25 -11.80 -5.46
CA SER A 210 -1.13 -11.87 -6.63
C SER A 210 -0.43 -11.27 -7.84
N TYR A 211 -0.45 -11.98 -8.97
CA TYR A 211 0.04 -11.44 -10.22
C TYR A 211 -1.01 -10.56 -10.89
N VAL A 212 -0.59 -9.44 -11.47
CA VAL A 212 -1.46 -8.52 -12.22
C VAL A 212 -1.02 -8.54 -13.70
N PRO A 213 -1.79 -9.23 -14.58
CA PRO A 213 -1.51 -9.28 -16.01
C PRO A 213 -1.64 -7.91 -16.68
N ARG A 214 -0.99 -7.73 -17.83
CA ARG A 214 -1.14 -6.52 -18.64
C ARG A 214 -2.62 -6.24 -18.97
N GLY A 215 -3.11 -5.07 -18.57
CA GLY A 215 -4.48 -4.61 -18.87
C GLY A 215 -5.60 -5.39 -18.17
N GLY A 216 -5.25 -6.26 -17.21
CA GLY A 216 -6.19 -7.14 -16.52
C GLY A 216 -6.39 -6.79 -15.04
N ALA A 217 -7.42 -7.39 -14.44
CA ALA A 217 -7.54 -7.46 -12.99
C ALA A 217 -6.49 -8.42 -12.40
N PRO A 218 -6.10 -8.28 -11.13
CA PRO A 218 -5.28 -9.27 -10.44
C PRO A 218 -5.85 -10.68 -10.64
N GLN A 219 -4.98 -11.66 -10.86
CA GLN A 219 -5.46 -13.04 -10.89
C GLN A 219 -6.09 -13.40 -9.53
N PRO A 220 -7.25 -14.06 -9.52
CA PRO A 220 -7.97 -14.39 -8.29
C PRO A 220 -7.22 -15.42 -7.41
N GLU A 221 -6.24 -16.12 -7.97
CA GLU A 221 -5.47 -17.14 -7.28
C GLU A 221 -4.11 -16.57 -6.85
N GLU A 222 -4.05 -16.26 -5.56
CA GLU A 222 -2.87 -15.75 -4.91
C GLU A 222 -1.95 -16.90 -4.47
N ARG A 223 -0.63 -16.71 -4.55
CA ARG A 223 0.34 -17.67 -4.03
C ARG A 223 0.82 -17.27 -2.65
N VAL A 224 1.13 -18.23 -1.79
CA VAL A 224 1.94 -17.98 -0.58
C VAL A 224 3.41 -17.81 -0.96
N ALA A 225 3.96 -16.63 -0.67
CA ALA A 225 5.40 -16.35 -0.69
C ALA A 225 5.97 -16.42 0.73
N GLY A 226 7.21 -16.90 0.86
CA GLY A 226 7.95 -16.82 2.12
C GLY A 226 8.56 -15.43 2.36
N PRO A 227 9.55 -15.32 3.27
CA PRO A 227 10.35 -14.12 3.42
C PRO A 227 10.87 -13.64 2.07
N THR A 228 10.71 -12.35 1.78
CA THR A 228 10.93 -11.80 0.44
C THR A 228 11.65 -10.46 0.50
N LEU A 229 12.71 -10.31 -0.30
CA LEU A 229 13.33 -9.03 -0.58
C LEU A 229 12.86 -8.48 -1.92
N ILE A 230 12.48 -7.22 -1.97
CA ILE A 230 12.12 -6.49 -3.19
C ILE A 230 13.07 -5.30 -3.35
N TRP A 231 13.70 -5.13 -4.50
CA TRP A 231 14.55 -3.96 -4.76
C TRP A 231 14.52 -3.58 -6.23
N GLN A 232 15.10 -2.42 -6.56
CA GLN A 232 15.21 -1.93 -7.93
C GLN A 232 16.63 -1.49 -8.24
N ARG A 233 17.12 -1.89 -9.42
CA ARG A 233 18.40 -1.44 -9.96
C ARG A 233 18.25 -1.21 -11.45
N ASP A 234 18.74 -0.06 -11.92
CA ASP A 234 18.76 0.32 -13.35
C ASP A 234 17.42 0.17 -14.09
N GLY A 235 16.33 0.51 -13.41
CA GLY A 235 14.98 0.40 -13.98
C GLY A 235 14.38 -1.00 -13.93
N VAL A 236 15.11 -2.03 -13.48
CA VAL A 236 14.63 -3.41 -13.32
C VAL A 236 14.21 -3.63 -11.87
N GLY A 237 13.02 -4.19 -11.67
CA GLY A 237 12.56 -4.63 -10.36
C GLY A 237 12.88 -6.09 -10.11
N PHE A 238 13.27 -6.38 -8.88
CA PHE A 238 13.70 -7.69 -8.44
C PHE A 238 12.88 -8.13 -7.23
N ARG A 239 12.51 -9.40 -7.18
CA ARG A 239 11.84 -10.03 -6.05
C ARG A 239 12.49 -11.38 -5.75
N LEU A 240 13.18 -11.49 -4.62
CA LEU A 240 13.88 -12.68 -4.18
C LEU A 240 13.13 -13.35 -3.02
N GLU A 241 12.84 -14.64 -3.18
CA GLU A 241 12.25 -15.51 -2.16
C GLU A 241 13.19 -16.62 -1.74
N GLY A 242 13.01 -17.09 -0.50
CA GLY A 242 13.63 -18.33 0.02
C GLY A 242 14.94 -18.12 0.77
N ALA A 243 15.49 -16.91 0.78
CA ALA A 243 16.65 -16.52 1.58
C ALA A 243 16.23 -15.90 2.91
N ASP A 244 17.10 -15.97 3.91
CA ASP A 244 16.99 -15.06 5.06
C ASP A 244 17.41 -13.63 4.69
N LYS A 245 17.24 -12.68 5.61
CA LYS A 245 17.51 -11.26 5.32
C LYS A 245 18.98 -11.02 4.95
N GLU A 246 19.92 -11.61 5.67
CA GLU A 246 21.34 -11.38 5.44
C GLU A 246 21.76 -11.92 4.08
N GLU A 247 21.35 -13.15 3.76
CA GLU A 247 21.58 -13.77 2.48
C GLU A 247 20.92 -13.00 1.33
N ALA A 248 19.67 -12.56 1.51
CA ALA A 248 18.96 -11.79 0.50
C ALA A 248 19.70 -10.48 0.15
N LEU A 249 20.23 -9.79 1.16
CA LEU A 249 21.03 -8.57 0.95
C LEU A 249 22.37 -8.85 0.26
N ARG A 250 23.03 -9.96 0.60
CA ARG A 250 24.27 -10.40 -0.08
C ARG A 250 24.00 -10.67 -1.57
N ILE A 251 22.91 -11.36 -1.88
CA ILE A 251 22.50 -11.66 -3.26
C ILE A 251 22.17 -10.37 -4.02
N ALA A 252 21.33 -9.49 -3.45
CA ALA A 252 20.95 -8.23 -4.07
C ALA A 252 22.17 -7.37 -4.43
N ASN A 253 23.16 -7.26 -3.54
CA ASN A 253 24.39 -6.52 -3.79
C ASN A 253 25.25 -7.10 -4.92
N SER A 254 25.09 -8.39 -5.23
CA SER A 254 25.80 -9.08 -6.32
C SER A 254 25.10 -9.01 -7.68
N THR A 255 23.92 -8.38 -7.75
CA THR A 255 23.13 -8.22 -8.99
C THR A 255 23.66 -7.02 -9.77
N ARG A 256 24.14 -7.19 -11.00
CA ARG A 256 24.72 -6.11 -11.81
C ARG A 256 23.92 -5.86 -13.07
#